data_AF-A0A7S1V991-F1
#
_entry.id   AF-A0A7S1V991-F1
#
_cell.length_a   1.000
_cell.length_b   1.000
_cell.length_c   1.000
_cell.angle_alpha   90.00
_cell.angle_beta   90.00
_cell.angle_gamma   90.00
#
_symmetry.space_group_name_H-M   'P 1'
#
loop_
_entity.id
_entity.type
_entity.pdbx_description
1 polymer ?
#
loop_
_entity_poly.entity_id
_entity_poly.type
_entity_poly.pdbx_seq_one_letter_code
_entity_poly.pdbx_strand_id
1 'polypeptide(L)'
;PTSPPPYQRIHQPPPPPPLSFFCYPPFFCLIMLFSLVLIASLSLSHAVSIQKNKLNSAVHGASVHVNGESRESALSESLGKLRGVLDEVQRVVDFCGTCDKEEQVRKVISRIRSTKGCQSTGYRGTADRTGEPDTCHYFGLLPDNDAPTTPPLVQPALIGLQSTATISQVTSLVTGTSSVSLRWAQHHDANVSVTVTCPSSDCTVGQPSCSHYRVALYKSPTLCQASIAWTPADVPGTVDVSLVDGASGTTVRYPIVVGSSRRRLLVVGDIGHAPQSAAVAASMAVRHAQAPADALLVAGDLSYANLDIHRWDAWLDDTMAATSLPPLAPAPGNHEMFDLMASYRARYGSTYYSVDLLGGAVHLVVLNAEELLFTHWQDQFTFLTNDLATVPDSAFVIAMWHQPWYCSNTKHEDS
;
A
#
# COMPACT_ATOMS: atom_id res chain seq x y z
N PRO A 1 -31.18 -5.13 33.22
CA PRO A 1 -31.04 -5.71 31.87
C PRO A 1 -30.26 -4.74 30.98
N THR A 2 -28.94 -4.79 31.12
CA THR A 2 -27.97 -3.96 30.41
C THR A 2 -27.86 -4.46 28.97
N SER A 3 -28.24 -3.62 28.03
CA SER A 3 -27.92 -3.77 26.61
C SER A 3 -26.41 -3.94 26.41
N PRO A 4 -25.95 -4.87 25.55
CA PRO A 4 -24.52 -5.01 25.23
C PRO A 4 -24.02 -3.76 24.46
N PRO A 5 -22.73 -3.40 24.58
CA PRO A 5 -22.16 -2.29 23.82
C PRO A 5 -22.19 -2.57 22.30
N PRO A 6 -22.24 -1.53 21.45
CA PRO A 6 -22.37 -1.69 20.02
C PRO A 6 -21.08 -2.28 19.42
N TYR A 7 -21.29 -3.34 18.65
CA TYR A 7 -20.39 -4.04 17.73
C TYR A 7 -19.10 -3.28 17.34
N GLN A 8 -17.95 -3.86 17.70
CA GLN A 8 -16.68 -3.60 17.02
C GLN A 8 -16.59 -4.56 15.83
N ARG A 9 -16.50 -4.05 14.60
CA ARG A 9 -16.37 -4.87 13.40
C ARG A 9 -15.19 -4.44 12.54
N ILE A 10 -14.27 -5.38 12.35
CA ILE A 10 -13.52 -5.51 11.11
C ILE A 10 -14.04 -6.78 10.46
N HIS A 11 -14.63 -6.67 9.28
CA HIS A 11 -14.80 -7.82 8.42
C HIS A 11 -13.63 -7.86 7.44
N GLN A 12 -12.72 -8.81 7.68
CA GLN A 12 -11.75 -9.24 6.67
C GLN A 12 -12.19 -10.62 6.16
N PRO A 13 -12.12 -10.87 4.85
CA PRO A 13 -12.19 -12.23 4.35
C PRO A 13 -11.00 -13.04 4.91
N PRO A 14 -11.12 -14.37 5.03
CA PRO A 14 -9.95 -15.21 5.30
C PRO A 14 -8.88 -14.97 4.22
N PRO A 15 -7.58 -15.05 4.56
CA PRO A 15 -6.52 -14.91 3.56
C PRO A 15 -6.74 -15.93 2.43
N PRO A 16 -6.51 -15.54 1.15
CA PRO A 16 -6.63 -16.48 0.05
C PRO A 16 -5.68 -17.67 0.27
N PRO A 17 -6.03 -18.87 -0.19
CA PRO A 17 -5.13 -20.03 -0.10
C PRO A 17 -3.79 -19.71 -0.78
N PRO A 18 -2.68 -20.34 -0.36
CA PRO A 18 -1.39 -20.17 -1.03
C PRO A 18 -1.55 -20.41 -2.54
N LEU A 19 -0.93 -19.52 -3.34
CA LEU A 19 -0.98 -19.46 -4.79
C LEU A 19 -1.14 -20.85 -5.41
N SER A 20 -2.38 -21.21 -5.71
CA SER A 20 -2.70 -22.37 -6.54
C SER A 20 -2.60 -21.91 -7.99
N PHE A 21 -1.93 -22.68 -8.83
CA PHE A 21 -1.62 -22.33 -10.23
C PHE A 21 -2.90 -22.05 -11.04
N PHE A 22 -3.18 -20.78 -11.32
CA PHE A 22 -4.25 -20.34 -12.23
C PHE A 22 -3.66 -19.57 -13.43
N CYS A 23 -4.23 -19.79 -14.62
CA CYS A 23 -3.83 -19.15 -15.88
C CYS A 23 -4.02 -17.62 -15.80
N TYR A 24 -2.93 -16.85 -15.93
CA TYR A 24 -2.97 -15.39 -15.98
C TYR A 24 -3.26 -14.86 -17.41
N PRO A 25 -3.85 -13.66 -17.55
CA PRO A 25 -4.07 -13.05 -18.86
C PRO A 25 -2.75 -12.79 -19.61
N PRO A 26 -2.76 -12.80 -20.96
CA PRO A 26 -1.55 -12.76 -21.81
C PRO A 26 -0.69 -11.51 -21.61
N PHE A 27 -1.27 -10.40 -21.19
CA PHE A 27 -0.54 -9.17 -20.83
C PHE A 27 0.42 -9.39 -19.65
N PHE A 28 0.02 -10.22 -18.67
CA PHE A 28 0.83 -10.55 -17.51
C PHE A 28 1.99 -11.49 -17.86
N CYS A 29 1.76 -12.47 -18.74
CA CYS A 29 2.83 -13.29 -19.32
C CYS A 29 3.88 -12.41 -20.01
N LEU A 30 3.45 -11.39 -20.75
CA LEU A 30 4.35 -10.44 -21.43
C LEU A 30 5.14 -9.57 -20.45
N ILE A 31 4.51 -9.04 -19.40
CA ILE A 31 5.21 -8.25 -18.36
C ILE A 31 6.21 -9.12 -17.59
N MET A 32 5.83 -10.35 -17.23
CA MET A 32 6.71 -11.30 -16.56
C MET A 32 7.90 -11.68 -17.44
N LEU A 33 7.66 -11.98 -18.73
CA LEU A 33 8.71 -12.25 -19.70
C LEU A 33 9.64 -11.05 -19.88
N PHE A 34 9.09 -9.85 -20.01
CA PHE A 34 9.87 -8.62 -20.17
C PHE A 34 10.73 -8.33 -18.94
N SER A 35 10.17 -8.52 -17.74
CA SER A 35 10.87 -8.34 -16.47
C SER A 35 12.00 -9.37 -16.28
N LEU A 36 11.75 -10.64 -16.63
CA LEU A 36 12.78 -11.69 -16.59
C LEU A 36 13.91 -11.43 -17.61
N VAL A 37 13.58 -10.98 -18.82
CA VAL A 37 14.57 -10.58 -19.84
C VAL A 37 15.39 -9.38 -19.37
N LEU A 38 14.77 -8.41 -18.70
CA LEU A 38 15.45 -7.24 -18.15
C LEU A 38 16.42 -7.65 -17.03
N ILE A 39 15.97 -8.51 -16.09
CA ILE A 39 16.81 -9.05 -15.00
C ILE A 39 17.99 -9.85 -15.55
N ALA A 40 17.76 -10.69 -16.56
CA ALA A 40 18.81 -11.45 -17.24
C ALA A 40 19.84 -10.51 -17.90
N SER A 41 19.35 -9.46 -18.58
CA SER A 41 20.20 -8.46 -19.25
C SER A 41 21.04 -7.66 -18.27
N LEU A 42 20.47 -7.28 -17.11
CA LEU A 42 21.19 -6.56 -16.05
C LEU A 42 22.24 -7.46 -15.39
N SER A 43 21.91 -8.72 -15.14
CA SER A 43 22.83 -9.70 -14.56
C SER A 43 24.00 -10.01 -15.50
N LEU A 44 23.75 -10.12 -16.81
CA LEU A 44 24.78 -10.28 -17.82
C LEU A 44 25.68 -9.04 -17.92
N SER A 45 25.08 -7.85 -17.90
CA SER A 45 25.81 -6.57 -17.91
C SER A 45 26.72 -6.42 -16.69
N HIS A 46 26.23 -6.81 -15.50
CA HIS A 46 27.01 -6.79 -14.26
C HIS A 46 28.17 -7.80 -14.30
N ALA A 47 27.93 -9.03 -14.79
CA ALA A 47 28.97 -10.04 -14.95
C ALA A 47 30.07 -9.59 -15.93
N VAL A 48 29.68 -8.98 -17.06
CA VAL A 48 30.62 -8.41 -18.04
C VAL A 48 31.42 -7.24 -17.44
N SER A 49 30.79 -6.39 -16.65
CA SER A 49 31.47 -5.27 -15.96
C SER A 49 32.49 -5.77 -14.94
N ILE A 50 32.17 -6.80 -14.16
CA ILE A 50 33.12 -7.42 -13.21
C ILE A 50 34.33 -8.01 -13.95
N GLN A 51 34.10 -8.69 -15.07
CA GLN A 51 35.18 -9.26 -15.89
C GLN A 51 36.06 -8.17 -16.51
N LYS A 52 35.46 -7.08 -17.01
CA LYS A 52 36.18 -5.94 -17.58
C LYS A 52 37.05 -5.24 -16.53
N ASN A 53 36.54 -5.05 -15.31
CA ASN A 53 37.30 -4.43 -14.22
C ASN A 53 38.45 -5.33 -13.75
N LYS A 54 38.25 -6.66 -13.67
CA LYS A 54 39.31 -7.63 -13.35
C LYS A 54 40.39 -7.69 -14.45
N LEU A 55 40.01 -7.59 -15.73
CA LEU A 55 40.98 -7.48 -16.82
C LEU A 55 41.77 -6.18 -16.76
N ASN A 56 41.11 -5.05 -16.53
CA ASN A 56 41.77 -3.74 -16.45
C ASN A 56 42.73 -3.66 -15.26
N SER A 57 42.38 -4.25 -14.11
CA SER A 57 43.30 -4.34 -12.96
C SER A 57 44.50 -5.25 -13.21
N ALA A 58 44.36 -6.29 -14.05
CA ALA A 58 45.46 -7.17 -14.44
C ALA A 58 46.41 -6.53 -15.48
N VAL A 59 45.94 -5.55 -16.24
CA VAL A 59 46.75 -4.81 -17.23
C VAL A 59 47.54 -3.66 -16.58
N HIS A 60 47.09 -3.14 -15.42
CA HIS A 60 47.72 -2.02 -14.72
C HIS A 60 48.51 -2.40 -13.46
N GLY A 61 48.42 -3.66 -13.00
CA GLY A 61 49.18 -4.20 -11.88
C GLY A 61 50.15 -5.28 -12.35
N ALA A 62 51.41 -5.18 -11.97
CA ALA A 62 52.47 -6.12 -12.32
C ALA A 62 52.09 -7.60 -12.09
N SER A 63 52.34 -8.44 -13.09
CA SER A 63 52.57 -9.89 -13.01
C SER A 63 51.88 -10.62 -11.85
N VAL A 64 50.59 -10.90 -11.97
CA VAL A 64 49.93 -11.96 -11.19
C VAL A 64 49.60 -13.11 -12.12
N HIS A 65 50.26 -14.26 -11.93
CA HIS A 65 49.83 -15.54 -12.50
C HIS A 65 48.46 -15.89 -11.91
N VAL A 66 47.39 -15.53 -12.61
CA VAL A 66 46.05 -16.04 -12.32
C VAL A 66 45.95 -17.43 -12.94
N ASN A 67 46.02 -18.48 -12.10
CA ASN A 67 45.82 -19.86 -12.53
C ASN A 67 44.51 -20.01 -13.31
N GLY A 68 44.57 -20.67 -14.47
CA GLY A 68 43.45 -20.87 -15.40
C GLY A 68 42.20 -21.49 -14.76
N GLU A 69 42.38 -22.31 -13.73
CA GLU A 69 41.29 -22.95 -12.98
C GLU A 69 40.33 -21.94 -12.31
N SER A 70 40.83 -20.78 -11.86
CA SER A 70 40.01 -19.75 -11.21
C SER A 70 39.11 -18.98 -12.18
N ARG A 71 39.53 -18.87 -13.46
CA ARG A 71 38.74 -18.23 -14.53
C ARG A 71 37.63 -19.14 -15.02
N GLU A 72 37.91 -20.43 -15.17
CA GLU A 72 36.91 -21.42 -15.57
C GLU A 72 35.85 -21.63 -14.49
N SER A 73 36.24 -21.63 -13.20
CA SER A 73 35.30 -21.74 -12.08
C SER A 73 34.30 -20.57 -12.02
N ALA A 74 34.77 -19.32 -12.13
CA ALA A 74 33.90 -18.14 -12.10
C ALA A 74 32.98 -18.02 -13.33
N LEU A 75 33.48 -18.44 -14.51
CA LEU A 75 32.69 -18.48 -15.73
C LEU A 75 31.63 -19.59 -15.65
N SER A 76 31.99 -20.76 -15.13
CA SER A 76 31.08 -21.88 -14.88
C SER A 76 29.96 -21.51 -13.90
N GLU A 77 30.29 -20.82 -12.79
CA GLU A 77 29.28 -20.34 -11.84
C GLU A 77 28.32 -19.32 -12.48
N SER A 78 28.85 -18.40 -13.30
CA SER A 78 28.04 -17.40 -14.00
C SER A 78 27.14 -18.03 -15.07
N LEU A 79 27.63 -19.02 -15.81
CA LEU A 79 26.85 -19.81 -16.77
C LEU A 79 25.78 -20.66 -16.09
N GLY A 80 26.07 -21.19 -14.89
CA GLY A 80 25.09 -21.90 -14.06
C GLY A 80 23.93 -21.00 -13.64
N LYS A 81 24.21 -19.77 -13.21
CA LYS A 81 23.18 -18.76 -12.88
C LYS A 81 22.35 -18.38 -14.11
N LEU A 82 22.99 -18.20 -15.26
CA LEU A 82 22.31 -17.88 -16.53
C LEU A 82 21.38 -19.02 -16.98
N ARG A 83 21.84 -20.27 -16.84
CA ARG A 83 21.05 -21.47 -17.15
C ARG A 83 19.82 -21.58 -16.25
N GLY A 84 19.96 -21.30 -14.94
CA GLY A 84 18.81 -21.26 -14.02
C GLY A 84 17.76 -20.21 -14.41
N VAL A 85 18.19 -19.05 -14.90
CA VAL A 85 17.26 -18.01 -15.41
C VAL A 85 16.58 -18.47 -16.70
N LEU A 86 17.30 -19.10 -17.63
CA LEU A 86 16.73 -19.63 -18.88
C LEU A 86 15.73 -20.77 -18.62
N ASP A 87 16.02 -21.66 -17.67
CA ASP A 87 15.11 -22.73 -17.27
C ASP A 87 13.82 -22.16 -16.66
N GLU A 88 13.90 -21.06 -15.91
CA GLU A 88 12.72 -20.37 -15.36
C GLU A 88 11.91 -19.65 -16.45
N VAL A 89 12.58 -19.00 -17.40
CA VAL A 89 11.93 -18.39 -18.58
C VAL A 89 11.20 -19.46 -19.39
N GLN A 90 11.83 -20.62 -19.63
CA GLN A 90 11.20 -21.72 -20.36
C GLN A 90 9.97 -22.26 -19.61
N ARG A 91 10.02 -22.39 -18.28
CA ARG A 91 8.84 -22.78 -17.48
C ARG A 91 7.69 -21.78 -17.61
N VAL A 92 7.98 -20.48 -17.64
CA VAL A 92 6.96 -19.43 -17.86
C VAL A 92 6.39 -19.51 -19.28
N VAL A 93 7.23 -19.74 -20.30
CA VAL A 93 6.79 -19.91 -21.69
C VAL A 93 5.89 -21.14 -21.85
N ASP A 94 6.29 -22.29 -21.29
CA ASP A 94 5.53 -23.53 -21.34
C ASP A 94 4.18 -23.37 -20.62
N PHE A 95 4.18 -22.70 -19.46
CA PHE A 95 2.96 -22.35 -18.73
C PHE A 95 2.02 -21.48 -19.57
N CYS A 96 2.53 -20.40 -20.17
CA CYS A 96 1.73 -19.50 -21.03
C CYS A 96 1.26 -20.15 -22.36
N GLY A 97 1.89 -21.27 -22.76
CA GLY A 97 1.54 -22.08 -23.94
C GLY A 97 0.40 -23.08 -23.72
N THR A 98 0.07 -23.42 -22.46
CA THR A 98 -0.97 -24.42 -22.14
C THR A 98 -2.39 -23.85 -21.95
N CYS A 99 -2.54 -22.53 -21.85
CA CYS A 99 -3.86 -21.89 -21.78
C CYS A 99 -4.45 -21.79 -23.20
N ASP A 100 -5.39 -22.66 -23.55
CA ASP A 100 -6.11 -22.63 -24.84
C ASP A 100 -7.03 -21.39 -24.92
N LYS A 101 -6.69 -20.48 -25.84
CA LYS A 101 -7.13 -19.06 -25.85
C LYS A 101 -8.41 -18.80 -26.64
N GLU A 102 -8.94 -19.77 -27.38
CA GLU A 102 -10.02 -19.47 -28.35
C GLU A 102 -11.43 -19.67 -27.78
N GLU A 103 -11.64 -20.63 -26.87
CA GLU A 103 -12.98 -20.98 -26.41
C GLU A 103 -13.52 -20.02 -25.32
N GLN A 104 -12.65 -19.51 -24.44
CA GLN A 104 -13.07 -18.58 -23.39
C GLN A 104 -13.41 -17.19 -23.95
N VAL A 105 -12.62 -16.69 -24.91
CA VAL A 105 -12.87 -15.42 -25.59
C VAL A 105 -14.16 -15.51 -26.44
N ARG A 106 -14.42 -16.64 -27.11
CA ARG A 106 -15.71 -16.86 -27.81
C ARG A 106 -16.91 -16.90 -26.88
N LYS A 107 -16.78 -17.47 -25.67
CA LYS A 107 -17.85 -17.49 -24.64
C LYS A 107 -18.13 -16.10 -24.07
N VAL A 108 -17.12 -15.25 -23.92
CA VAL A 108 -17.28 -13.85 -23.49
C VAL A 108 -17.92 -13.01 -24.59
N ILE A 109 -17.43 -13.11 -25.83
CA ILE A 109 -17.99 -12.37 -26.97
C ILE A 109 -19.45 -12.79 -27.28
N SER A 110 -19.80 -14.07 -27.10
CA SER A 110 -21.19 -14.53 -27.32
C SER A 110 -22.17 -14.01 -26.27
N ARG A 111 -21.73 -13.84 -25.01
CA ARG A 111 -22.52 -13.22 -23.93
C ARG A 111 -22.72 -11.71 -24.10
N ILE A 112 -21.73 -11.01 -24.65
CA ILE A 112 -21.83 -9.57 -24.96
C ILE A 112 -22.80 -9.34 -26.12
N ARG A 113 -22.88 -10.26 -27.08
CA ARG A 113 -23.81 -10.13 -28.24
C ARG A 113 -25.26 -10.49 -27.92
N SER A 114 -25.54 -11.21 -26.83
CA SER A 114 -26.90 -11.59 -26.44
C SER A 114 -27.62 -10.54 -25.59
N THR A 115 -26.92 -9.51 -25.10
CA THR A 115 -27.51 -8.35 -24.41
C THR A 115 -27.82 -7.23 -25.40
N LYS A 116 -28.78 -7.47 -26.30
CA LYS A 116 -29.40 -6.42 -27.12
C LYS A 116 -30.71 -5.99 -26.47
N GLY A 117 -30.70 -4.79 -25.88
CA GLY A 117 -31.89 -4.21 -25.28
C GLY A 117 -31.70 -2.77 -24.81
N CYS A 118 -31.09 -1.89 -25.62
CA CYS A 118 -31.32 -0.46 -25.55
C CYS A 118 -30.93 0.19 -26.89
N GLN A 119 -31.94 0.53 -27.69
CA GLN A 119 -31.80 1.41 -28.83
C GLN A 119 -31.71 2.85 -28.32
N SER A 120 -30.66 3.56 -28.71
CA SER A 120 -30.54 5.00 -28.52
C SER A 120 -31.46 5.72 -29.51
N THR A 121 -32.63 6.17 -29.06
CA THR A 121 -33.35 7.24 -29.74
C THR A 121 -32.70 8.56 -29.36
N GLY A 122 -32.10 9.22 -30.35
CA GLY A 122 -31.41 10.50 -30.18
C GLY A 122 -32.34 11.59 -29.67
N TYR A 123 -31.85 12.35 -28.68
CA TYR A 123 -32.48 13.59 -28.24
C TYR A 123 -31.55 14.75 -28.62
N ARG A 124 -31.99 15.56 -29.59
CA ARG A 124 -31.49 16.92 -29.82
C ARG A 124 -32.23 17.84 -28.85
N GLY A 125 -31.52 18.49 -27.95
CA GLY A 125 -32.05 19.51 -27.05
C GLY A 125 -31.19 20.76 -27.08
N THR A 126 -31.73 21.81 -27.69
CA THR A 126 -31.22 23.19 -27.75
C THR A 126 -31.24 23.86 -26.37
N ALA A 127 -30.32 24.81 -26.19
CA ALA A 127 -30.24 25.71 -25.06
C ALA A 127 -31.54 26.51 -24.84
N ASP A 128 -31.94 26.68 -23.58
CA ASP A 128 -32.52 27.95 -23.14
C ASP A 128 -32.24 28.20 -21.65
N ARG A 129 -31.98 29.47 -21.34
CA ARG A 129 -31.71 30.00 -20.00
C ARG A 129 -33.04 30.29 -19.29
N THR A 130 -33.10 30.11 -17.98
CA THR A 130 -33.52 31.12 -16.97
C THR A 130 -33.93 30.44 -15.65
N GLY A 131 -33.31 30.85 -14.53
CA GLY A 131 -33.77 30.52 -13.16
C GLY A 131 -32.65 30.07 -12.20
N GLU A 132 -32.02 31.03 -11.51
CA GLU A 132 -31.20 30.82 -10.29
C GLU A 132 -32.08 30.89 -9.03
N PRO A 133 -31.60 30.54 -7.81
CA PRO A 133 -30.52 29.59 -7.49
C PRO A 133 -30.88 28.63 -6.32
N ASP A 134 -30.40 27.39 -6.37
CA ASP A 134 -30.16 26.58 -5.16
C ASP A 134 -28.67 26.60 -4.84
N THR A 135 -28.36 27.17 -3.67
CA THR A 135 -27.02 27.43 -3.16
C THR A 135 -26.28 26.16 -2.78
N CYS A 136 -25.39 25.68 -3.65
CA CYS A 136 -24.25 24.85 -3.25
C CYS A 136 -23.15 25.79 -2.71
N HIS A 137 -22.84 25.68 -1.40
CA HIS A 137 -21.66 26.32 -0.83
C HIS A 137 -20.39 25.64 -1.34
N TYR A 138 -19.87 26.11 -2.48
CA TYR A 138 -18.45 25.98 -2.79
C TYR A 138 -17.69 26.88 -1.82
N PHE A 139 -16.83 26.28 -0.97
CA PHE A 139 -15.76 27.03 -0.34
C PHE A 139 -14.77 27.42 -1.44
N GLY A 140 -14.97 28.61 -2.00
CA GLY A 140 -13.99 29.27 -2.84
C GLY A 140 -12.70 29.48 -2.05
N LEU A 141 -11.58 29.20 -2.72
CA LEU A 141 -10.28 29.69 -2.33
C LEU A 141 -10.39 31.21 -2.13
N LEU A 142 -10.24 31.66 -0.89
CA LEU A 142 -10.02 33.07 -0.61
C LEU A 142 -8.70 33.48 -1.28
N PRO A 143 -8.59 34.69 -1.84
CA PRO A 143 -7.31 35.22 -2.26
C PRO A 143 -6.46 35.50 -1.01
N ASP A 144 -5.42 34.69 -0.81
CA ASP A 144 -4.38 34.92 0.19
C ASP A 144 -3.66 36.24 -0.12
N ASN A 145 -4.03 37.31 0.59
CA ASN A 145 -3.22 38.54 0.66
C ASN A 145 -2.26 38.55 1.84
N ASP A 146 -2.13 37.44 2.57
CA ASP A 146 -1.13 37.25 3.62
C ASP A 146 -0.25 36.07 3.26
N ALA A 147 0.75 36.32 2.40
CA ALA A 147 1.82 35.37 2.15
C ALA A 147 2.49 35.02 3.49
N PRO A 148 2.40 33.76 3.98
CA PRO A 148 3.22 33.35 5.10
C PRO A 148 4.65 33.36 4.60
N THR A 149 5.53 34.07 5.31
CA THR A 149 6.98 33.94 5.13
C THR A 149 7.31 32.46 5.10
N THR A 150 7.83 32.00 3.96
CA THR A 150 8.32 30.62 3.77
C THR A 150 9.23 30.28 4.95
N PRO A 151 8.89 29.29 5.79
CA PRO A 151 9.87 28.76 6.72
C PRO A 151 11.03 28.20 5.89
N PRO A 152 12.28 28.27 6.39
CA PRO A 152 13.40 27.73 5.66
C PRO A 152 13.12 26.26 5.33
N LEU A 153 13.20 25.93 4.04
CA LEU A 153 13.27 24.56 3.55
C LEU A 153 14.41 23.87 4.31
N VAL A 154 14.05 23.06 5.30
CA VAL A 154 14.96 22.02 5.79
C VAL A 154 15.08 21.03 4.63
N GLN A 155 16.09 21.22 3.79
CA GLN A 155 16.48 20.19 2.85
C GLN A 155 16.85 18.95 3.67
N PRO A 156 16.15 17.81 3.52
CA PRO A 156 16.71 16.57 4.02
C PRO A 156 17.97 16.33 3.20
N ALA A 157 19.11 16.23 3.87
CA ALA A 157 20.34 15.85 3.23
C ALA A 157 20.14 14.49 2.54
N LEU A 158 20.03 14.52 1.21
CA LEU A 158 20.11 13.36 0.32
C LEU A 158 21.54 12.83 0.36
N ILE A 159 21.85 12.03 1.38
CA ILE A 159 22.96 11.08 1.39
C ILE A 159 22.39 9.81 2.00
N GLY A 160 22.46 8.69 1.26
CA GLY A 160 22.01 7.38 1.67
C GLY A 160 22.74 6.88 2.92
N LEU A 161 22.30 7.33 4.08
CA LEU A 161 22.49 6.67 5.35
C LEU A 161 21.34 5.67 5.46
N GLN A 162 21.66 4.38 5.40
CA GLN A 162 20.79 3.38 6.00
C GLN A 162 20.47 3.87 7.41
N SER A 163 19.18 4.09 7.68
CA SER A 163 18.72 4.44 9.01
C SER A 163 19.36 3.46 10.00
N THR A 164 20.21 3.97 10.89
CA THR A 164 20.77 3.19 12.00
C THR A 164 19.72 2.93 13.07
N ALA A 165 18.48 3.41 12.87
CA ALA A 165 17.39 3.18 13.78
C ALA A 165 17.03 1.68 13.75
N THR A 166 17.10 1.07 14.91
CA THR A 166 16.72 -0.33 15.11
C THR A 166 15.21 -0.56 14.99
N ILE A 167 14.43 0.50 15.24
CA ILE A 167 12.98 0.57 15.03
C ILE A 167 12.71 1.68 14.00
N SER A 168 11.93 1.37 12.98
CA SER A 168 11.57 2.30 11.90
C SER A 168 10.13 2.06 11.41
N GLN A 169 9.66 2.84 10.44
CA GLN A 169 8.36 2.65 9.78
C GLN A 169 7.16 2.54 10.75
N VAL A 170 7.22 3.27 11.87
CA VAL A 170 6.16 3.20 12.89
C VAL A 170 4.89 3.85 12.36
N THR A 171 3.79 3.09 12.33
CA THR A 171 2.50 3.55 11.85
C THR A 171 1.36 2.85 12.60
N SER A 172 0.12 3.30 12.41
CA SER A 172 -1.06 2.65 12.97
C SER A 172 -2.15 2.48 11.92
N LEU A 173 -2.86 1.36 11.95
CA LEU A 173 -4.01 1.09 11.09
C LEU A 173 -5.29 1.15 11.90
N VAL A 174 -6.34 1.70 11.31
CA VAL A 174 -7.69 1.63 11.90
C VAL A 174 -8.11 0.17 11.97
N THR A 175 -8.51 -0.30 13.16
CA THR A 175 -9.07 -1.64 13.35
C THR A 175 -10.44 -1.64 14.04
N GLY A 176 -11.06 -0.48 14.19
CA GLY A 176 -12.41 -0.34 14.72
C GLY A 176 -12.56 0.90 15.58
N THR A 177 -13.69 0.96 16.28
CA THR A 177 -14.10 2.12 17.08
C THR A 177 -13.33 2.29 18.38
N SER A 178 -12.64 1.25 18.85
CA SER A 178 -11.83 1.32 20.09
C SER A 178 -10.58 0.46 20.02
N SER A 179 -10.03 0.32 18.82
CA SER A 179 -8.77 -0.38 18.60
C SER A 179 -8.02 0.15 17.38
N VAL A 180 -6.70 0.02 17.43
CA VAL A 180 -5.80 0.19 16.28
C VAL A 180 -4.81 -0.97 16.22
N SER A 181 -4.26 -1.21 15.03
CA SER A 181 -3.09 -2.05 14.85
C SER A 181 -1.85 -1.16 14.75
N LEU A 182 -1.02 -1.14 15.79
CA LEU A 182 0.32 -0.53 15.73
C LEU A 182 1.21 -1.41 14.84
N ARG A 183 2.03 -0.78 14.01
CA ARG A 183 2.95 -1.42 13.06
C ARG A 183 4.33 -0.77 13.17
N TRP A 184 5.39 -1.56 13.00
CA TRP A 184 6.76 -1.06 12.88
C TRP A 184 7.64 -2.05 12.12
N ALA A 185 8.80 -1.58 11.67
CA ALA A 185 9.88 -2.41 11.14
C ALA A 185 11.05 -2.47 12.13
N GLN A 186 11.76 -3.60 12.15
CA GLN A 186 13.01 -3.76 12.88
C GLN A 186 14.04 -4.55 12.07
N HIS A 187 15.32 -4.20 12.24
CA HIS A 187 16.44 -4.75 11.47
C HIS A 187 17.23 -5.84 12.21
N HIS A 188 16.69 -6.35 13.32
CA HIS A 188 17.30 -7.41 14.13
C HIS A 188 16.25 -8.30 14.81
N ASP A 189 16.71 -9.38 15.41
CA ASP A 189 15.86 -10.38 16.07
C ASP A 189 15.58 -10.07 17.56
N ALA A 190 16.18 -9.03 18.13
CA ALA A 190 15.90 -8.64 19.51
C ALA A 190 14.44 -8.18 19.69
N ASN A 191 13.89 -8.45 20.87
CA ASN A 191 12.52 -8.10 21.21
C ASN A 191 12.36 -6.59 21.37
N VAL A 192 11.31 -6.04 20.74
CA VAL A 192 10.81 -4.69 20.99
C VAL A 192 9.64 -4.79 21.95
N SER A 193 9.75 -4.11 23.09
CA SER A 193 8.65 -4.00 24.05
C SER A 193 7.77 -2.79 23.70
N VAL A 194 6.45 -2.98 23.79
CA VAL A 194 5.46 -1.93 23.53
C VAL A 194 4.78 -1.57 24.84
N THR A 195 4.84 -0.29 25.20
CA THR A 195 4.12 0.26 26.36
C THR A 195 3.17 1.34 25.87
N VAL A 196 1.98 1.40 26.48
CA VAL A 196 0.94 2.36 26.12
C VAL A 196 0.44 3.07 27.36
N THR A 197 0.19 4.38 27.23
CA THR A 197 -0.51 5.18 28.24
C THR A 197 -1.72 5.79 27.58
N CYS A 198 -2.87 5.73 28.25
CA CYS A 198 -4.14 6.17 27.67
C CYS A 198 -4.78 7.31 28.48
N PRO A 199 -5.60 8.17 27.83
CA PRO A 199 -6.08 9.42 28.43
C PRO A 199 -7.01 9.23 29.62
N SER A 200 -7.86 8.20 29.58
CA SER A 200 -9.01 8.09 30.48
C SER A 200 -9.44 6.64 30.78
N SER A 201 -8.78 5.65 30.18
CA SER A 201 -9.13 4.23 30.32
C SER A 201 -7.88 3.35 30.33
N ASP A 202 -8.02 2.14 30.87
CA ASP A 202 -7.01 1.10 30.67
C ASP A 202 -6.95 0.72 29.18
N CYS A 203 -5.73 0.67 28.67
CA CYS A 203 -5.44 0.14 27.35
C CYS A 203 -4.75 -1.20 27.46
N THR A 204 -5.14 -2.12 26.59
CA THR A 204 -4.51 -3.42 26.47
C THR A 204 -3.69 -3.47 25.20
N VAL A 205 -2.49 -4.03 25.31
CA VAL A 205 -1.62 -4.31 24.17
C VAL A 205 -1.62 -5.81 23.93
N GLY A 206 -2.02 -6.22 22.72
CA GLY A 206 -1.89 -7.60 22.27
C GLY A 206 -0.44 -8.01 22.12
N GLN A 207 -0.16 -9.32 22.18
CA GLN A 207 1.19 -9.82 21.93
C GLN A 207 1.64 -9.44 20.52
N PRO A 208 2.83 -8.83 20.37
CA PRO A 208 3.38 -8.55 19.05
C PRO A 208 3.52 -9.80 18.19
N SER A 209 3.16 -9.69 16.92
CA SER A 209 3.45 -10.70 15.90
C SER A 209 4.36 -10.10 14.84
N CYS A 210 5.42 -10.79 14.47
CA CYS A 210 6.41 -10.30 13.52
C CYS A 210 6.63 -11.29 12.38
N SER A 211 6.86 -10.78 11.18
CA SER A 211 7.16 -11.57 9.99
C SER A 211 8.02 -10.77 9.02
N HIS A 212 8.55 -11.43 8.00
CA HIS A 212 9.18 -10.74 6.87
C HIS A 212 8.68 -11.36 5.59
N TYR A 213 8.75 -10.61 4.50
CA TYR A 213 8.40 -11.11 3.18
C TYR A 213 9.59 -10.97 2.21
N ARG A 214 9.49 -11.67 1.09
CA ARG A 214 10.49 -11.64 0.03
C ARG A 214 9.80 -11.43 -1.31
N VAL A 215 10.40 -10.58 -2.13
CA VAL A 215 10.00 -10.38 -3.52
C VAL A 215 11.29 -10.35 -4.34
N ALA A 216 11.45 -11.30 -5.25
CA ALA A 216 12.70 -11.55 -5.96
C ALA A 216 13.91 -11.65 -5.00
N LEU A 217 14.90 -10.76 -5.15
CA LEU A 217 16.10 -10.73 -4.32
C LEU A 217 15.95 -9.90 -3.04
N TYR A 218 14.88 -9.12 -2.92
CA TYR A 218 14.61 -8.31 -1.75
C TYR A 218 14.08 -9.16 -0.59
N LYS A 219 14.56 -8.87 0.61
CA LYS A 219 14.01 -9.35 1.89
C LYS A 219 13.64 -8.12 2.71
N SER A 220 12.41 -8.05 3.22
CA SER A 220 12.01 -6.96 4.08
C SER A 220 12.75 -6.96 5.42
N PRO A 221 12.80 -5.81 6.12
CA PRO A 221 12.99 -5.85 7.56
C PRO A 221 11.92 -6.74 8.22
N THR A 222 12.14 -7.09 9.48
CA THR A 222 11.13 -7.78 10.27
C THR A 222 10.00 -6.79 10.54
N LEU A 223 8.85 -7.02 9.92
CA LEU A 223 7.63 -6.23 10.08
C LEU A 223 6.83 -6.78 11.25
N CYS A 224 6.57 -5.94 12.23
CA CYS A 224 5.88 -6.29 13.45
C CYS A 224 4.56 -5.53 13.57
N GLN A 225 3.61 -6.14 14.26
CA GLN A 225 2.33 -5.54 14.59
C GLN A 225 1.88 -5.90 16.00
N ALA A 226 1.14 -5.01 16.65
CA ALA A 226 0.44 -5.28 17.91
C ALA A 226 -0.93 -4.59 17.90
N SER A 227 -1.96 -5.26 18.43
CA SER A 227 -3.24 -4.59 18.66
C SER A 227 -3.14 -3.71 19.90
N ILE A 228 -3.67 -2.50 19.82
CA ILE A 228 -3.91 -1.64 20.98
C ILE A 228 -5.41 -1.45 21.03
N ALA A 229 -6.01 -1.84 22.15
CA ALA A 229 -7.44 -1.69 22.38
C ALA A 229 -7.68 -0.89 23.65
N TRP A 230 -8.75 -0.11 23.66
CA TRP A 230 -9.20 0.65 24.80
C TRP A 230 -10.68 0.43 25.03
N THR A 231 -11.11 0.71 26.25
CA THR A 231 -12.55 0.79 26.50
C THR A 231 -13.08 1.99 25.73
N PRO A 232 -14.19 1.89 24.97
CA PRO A 232 -14.80 3.04 24.33
C PRO A 232 -15.07 4.11 25.38
N ALA A 233 -14.23 5.14 25.41
CA ALA A 233 -14.45 6.32 26.21
C ALA A 233 -14.96 7.38 25.24
N ASP A 234 -16.07 8.02 25.60
CA ASP A 234 -16.63 9.17 24.87
C ASP A 234 -15.71 10.42 24.92
N VAL A 235 -14.44 10.26 25.33
CA VAL A 235 -13.52 11.35 25.60
C VAL A 235 -12.39 11.33 24.57
N PRO A 236 -12.22 12.41 23.79
CA PRO A 236 -11.07 12.60 22.92
C PRO A 236 -9.76 12.51 23.71
N GLY A 237 -8.72 11.95 23.11
CA GLY A 237 -7.38 12.06 23.66
C GLY A 237 -6.31 11.36 22.84
N THR A 238 -5.14 11.19 23.45
CA THR A 238 -3.96 10.60 22.82
C THR A 238 -3.56 9.32 23.54
N VAL A 239 -3.46 8.22 22.80
CA VAL A 239 -2.77 7.02 23.25
C VAL A 239 -1.28 7.22 23.00
N ASP A 240 -0.50 7.39 24.06
CA ASP A 240 0.94 7.54 23.98
C ASP A 240 1.59 6.17 23.91
N VAL A 241 2.19 5.84 22.76
CA VAL A 241 2.92 4.58 22.56
C VAL A 241 4.41 4.82 22.72
N SER A 242 5.08 3.93 23.44
CA SER A 242 6.55 3.85 23.47
C SER A 242 7.01 2.45 23.09
N LEU A 243 7.79 2.37 22.01
CA LEU A 243 8.47 1.16 21.56
C LEU A 243 9.91 1.21 22.06
N VAL A 244 10.31 0.24 22.88
CA VAL A 244 11.66 0.15 23.43
C VAL A 244 12.36 -1.07 22.86
N ASP A 245 13.43 -0.83 22.12
CA ASP A 245 14.30 -1.87 21.59
C ASP A 245 15.17 -2.46 22.71
N GLY A 246 15.02 -3.77 22.96
CA GLY A 246 15.80 -4.47 23.97
C GLY A 246 17.29 -4.62 23.64
N ALA A 247 17.71 -4.49 22.37
CA ALA A 247 19.12 -4.58 21.98
C ALA A 247 19.86 -3.26 22.20
N SER A 248 19.32 -2.15 21.68
CA SER A 248 19.99 -0.84 21.76
C SER A 248 19.54 0.02 22.94
N GLY A 249 18.40 -0.29 23.56
CA GLY A 249 17.73 0.60 24.52
C GLY A 249 17.04 1.80 23.86
N THR A 250 17.06 1.92 22.54
CA THR A 250 16.42 3.01 21.81
C THR A 250 14.92 3.00 22.06
N THR A 251 14.36 4.18 22.33
CA THR A 251 12.92 4.37 22.53
C THR A 251 12.34 5.23 21.41
N VAL A 252 11.34 4.72 20.70
CA VAL A 252 10.54 5.48 19.74
C VAL A 252 9.18 5.80 20.37
N ARG A 253 8.78 7.07 20.34
CA ARG A 253 7.47 7.54 20.82
C ARG A 253 6.55 7.81 19.64
N TYR A 254 5.31 7.33 19.72
CA TYR A 254 4.32 7.47 18.66
C TYR A 254 2.94 7.76 19.27
N PRO A 255 2.49 9.03 19.29
CA PRO A 255 1.17 9.37 19.80
C PRO A 255 0.08 9.03 18.78
N ILE A 256 -1.00 8.42 19.24
CA ILE A 256 -2.17 8.08 18.42
C ILE A 256 -3.37 8.87 18.94
N VAL A 257 -3.91 9.78 18.12
CA VAL A 257 -5.12 10.52 18.49
C VAL A 257 -6.35 9.64 18.29
N VAL A 258 -7.20 9.57 19.31
CA VAL A 258 -8.44 8.79 19.32
C VAL A 258 -9.64 9.66 19.73
N GLY A 259 -10.77 9.48 19.04
CA GLY A 259 -12.06 10.06 19.44
C GLY A 259 -12.13 11.59 19.32
N SER A 260 -11.64 12.19 18.23
CA SER A 260 -11.67 13.64 18.01
C SER A 260 -13.09 14.21 18.15
N SER A 261 -13.23 15.30 18.92
CA SER A 261 -14.51 15.96 19.16
C SER A 261 -15.15 16.56 17.90
N ARG A 262 -14.36 16.76 16.83
CA ARG A 262 -14.81 17.37 15.58
C ARG A 262 -14.99 16.39 14.42
N ARG A 263 -14.85 15.07 14.64
CA ARG A 263 -15.10 13.99 13.67
C ARG A 263 -14.55 14.30 12.28
N ARG A 264 -13.26 14.06 12.05
CA ARG A 264 -12.56 14.46 10.83
C ARG A 264 -11.80 13.32 10.19
N LEU A 265 -11.91 13.21 8.88
CA LEU A 265 -11.13 12.29 8.07
C LEU A 265 -10.20 13.10 7.16
N LEU A 266 -8.96 12.65 7.02
CA LEU A 266 -8.08 13.08 5.94
C LEU A 266 -8.18 12.08 4.80
N VAL A 267 -8.21 12.55 3.56
CA VAL A 267 -8.31 11.71 2.36
C VAL A 267 -7.23 12.12 1.36
N VAL A 268 -6.51 11.14 0.85
CA VAL A 268 -5.41 11.31 -0.09
C VAL A 268 -5.31 10.06 -0.97
N GLY A 269 -4.69 10.15 -2.14
CA GLY A 269 -4.29 9.03 -2.99
C GLY A 269 -2.99 9.39 -3.70
N ASP A 270 -2.34 8.42 -4.33
CA ASP A 270 -1.25 8.67 -5.29
C ASP A 270 -0.06 9.44 -4.66
N ILE A 271 0.29 9.10 -3.42
CA ILE A 271 1.28 9.86 -2.63
C ILE A 271 2.67 9.69 -3.23
N GLY A 272 3.10 8.45 -3.41
CA GLY A 272 4.43 8.07 -3.89
C GLY A 272 5.61 8.58 -3.07
N HIS A 273 6.81 8.35 -3.59
CA HIS A 273 8.08 8.78 -3.00
C HIS A 273 8.82 9.72 -3.96
N ALA A 274 8.46 11.00 -3.90
CA ALA A 274 9.03 12.09 -4.70
C ALA A 274 9.13 13.38 -3.84
N PRO A 275 9.86 14.42 -4.28
CA PRO A 275 9.92 15.69 -3.54
C PRO A 275 8.54 16.30 -3.23
N GLN A 276 7.56 16.13 -4.14
CA GLN A 276 6.18 16.57 -3.93
C GLN A 276 5.46 15.76 -2.84
N SER A 277 5.79 14.49 -2.69
CA SER A 277 5.23 13.61 -1.65
C SER A 277 5.55 14.13 -0.26
N ALA A 278 6.75 14.70 -0.05
CA ALA A 278 7.13 15.33 1.21
C ALA A 278 6.24 16.56 1.54
N ALA A 279 5.85 17.34 0.52
CA ALA A 279 4.94 18.46 0.71
C ALA A 279 3.51 18.01 1.06
N VAL A 280 3.04 16.92 0.46
CA VAL A 280 1.75 16.29 0.82
C VAL A 280 1.79 15.77 2.26
N ALA A 281 2.83 15.03 2.63
CA ALA A 281 3.04 14.54 3.99
C ALA A 281 3.07 15.68 5.03
N ALA A 282 3.87 16.72 4.78
CA ALA A 282 3.92 17.90 5.63
C ALA A 282 2.54 18.58 5.76
N SER A 283 1.80 18.68 4.65
CA SER A 283 0.45 19.25 4.67
C SER A 283 -0.51 18.41 5.53
N MET A 284 -0.47 17.08 5.41
CA MET A 284 -1.27 16.19 6.25
C MET A 284 -0.93 16.36 7.74
N ALA A 285 0.36 16.42 8.08
CA ALA A 285 0.83 16.62 9.44
C ALA A 285 0.36 17.96 10.04
N VAL A 286 0.50 19.05 9.27
CA VAL A 286 0.04 20.38 9.69
C VAL A 286 -1.47 20.38 9.90
N ARG A 287 -2.25 19.81 8.98
CA ARG A 287 -3.71 19.73 9.09
C ARG A 287 -4.15 18.92 10.31
N HIS A 288 -3.48 17.78 10.56
CA HIS A 288 -3.75 16.94 11.73
C HIS A 288 -3.39 17.67 13.04
N ALA A 289 -2.23 18.32 13.11
CA ALA A 289 -1.81 19.07 14.29
C ALA A 289 -2.74 20.25 14.61
N GLN A 290 -3.23 20.96 13.59
CA GLN A 290 -4.15 22.10 13.78
C GLN A 290 -5.53 21.67 14.26
N ALA A 291 -6.03 20.55 13.78
CA ALA A 291 -7.25 19.97 14.30
C ALA A 291 -7.27 18.46 13.99
N PRO A 292 -7.05 17.63 15.04
CA PRO A 292 -6.81 16.21 14.88
C PRO A 292 -7.92 15.49 14.12
N ALA A 293 -7.48 14.72 13.14
CA ALA A 293 -8.29 13.79 12.39
C ALA A 293 -8.33 12.43 13.07
N ASP A 294 -9.42 11.69 12.85
CA ASP A 294 -9.67 10.37 13.42
C ASP A 294 -9.10 9.24 12.55
N ALA A 295 -8.96 9.47 11.25
CA ALA A 295 -8.33 8.54 10.32
C ALA A 295 -7.73 9.25 9.09
N LEU A 296 -6.74 8.60 8.48
CA LEU A 296 -6.19 8.92 7.17
C LEU A 296 -6.60 7.85 6.16
N LEU A 297 -7.50 8.20 5.25
CA LEU A 297 -7.93 7.35 4.15
C LEU A 297 -6.95 7.53 2.98
N VAL A 298 -6.33 6.43 2.52
CA VAL A 298 -5.38 6.46 1.40
C VAL A 298 -5.90 5.63 0.24
N ALA A 299 -6.36 6.29 -0.83
CA ALA A 299 -7.04 5.69 -1.97
C ALA A 299 -6.06 5.10 -3.02
N GLY A 300 -5.20 4.18 -2.60
CA GLY A 300 -4.30 3.45 -3.50
C GLY A 300 -3.06 4.20 -3.93
N ASP A 301 -2.19 3.48 -4.65
CA ASP A 301 -0.94 3.98 -5.23
C ASP A 301 -0.03 4.61 -4.17
N LEU A 302 0.43 3.75 -3.26
CA LEU A 302 1.07 4.19 -2.02
C LEU A 302 2.50 4.66 -2.27
N SER A 303 3.39 3.75 -2.68
CA SER A 303 4.82 4.02 -2.78
C SER A 303 5.34 4.18 -4.21
N TYR A 304 4.57 3.73 -5.20
CA TYR A 304 5.04 3.56 -6.59
C TYR A 304 6.34 2.73 -6.68
N ALA A 305 6.48 1.70 -5.83
CA ALA A 305 7.66 0.85 -5.81
C ALA A 305 7.87 0.10 -7.14
N ASN A 306 6.80 -0.39 -7.77
CA ASN A 306 6.84 -0.99 -9.12
C ASN A 306 8.00 -1.99 -9.32
N LEU A 307 8.14 -2.95 -8.40
CA LEU A 307 9.23 -3.93 -8.28
C LEU A 307 10.57 -3.41 -7.72
N ASP A 308 10.78 -2.11 -7.58
CA ASP A 308 11.85 -1.55 -6.76
C ASP A 308 11.42 -1.53 -5.29
N ILE A 309 11.39 -2.71 -4.68
CA ILE A 309 10.74 -2.95 -3.38
C ILE A 309 11.37 -2.13 -2.24
N HIS A 310 12.63 -1.71 -2.38
CA HIS A 310 13.29 -0.80 -1.43
C HIS A 310 12.57 0.55 -1.29
N ARG A 311 11.82 0.99 -2.31
CA ARG A 311 11.00 2.20 -2.24
C ARG A 311 9.88 2.12 -1.22
N TRP A 312 9.39 0.93 -0.87
CA TRP A 312 8.42 0.80 0.22
C TRP A 312 9.02 1.22 1.56
N ASP A 313 10.26 0.81 1.83
CA ASP A 313 10.94 1.18 3.06
C ASP A 313 11.21 2.69 3.08
N ALA A 314 11.79 3.22 2.01
CA ALA A 314 12.07 4.64 1.89
C ALA A 314 10.80 5.50 1.98
N TRP A 315 9.71 5.08 1.34
CA TRP A 315 8.43 5.78 1.43
C TRP A 315 7.87 5.80 2.86
N LEU A 316 7.91 4.67 3.58
CA LEU A 316 7.45 4.63 4.96
C LEU A 316 8.33 5.47 5.88
N ASP A 317 9.66 5.40 5.73
CA ASP A 317 10.59 6.12 6.58
C ASP A 317 10.61 7.63 6.30
N ASP A 318 10.55 8.04 5.03
CA ASP A 318 10.69 9.45 4.65
C ASP A 318 9.34 10.17 4.58
N THR A 319 8.31 9.53 4.04
CA THR A 319 7.02 10.17 3.75
C THR A 319 6.02 9.98 4.89
N MET A 320 5.91 8.76 5.44
CA MET A 320 4.85 8.44 6.40
C MET A 320 5.28 8.57 7.86
N ALA A 321 6.52 8.17 8.20
CA ALA A 321 7.02 8.14 9.57
C ALA A 321 7.40 9.52 10.12
N ALA A 322 7.71 10.49 9.25
CA ALA A 322 8.07 11.86 9.66
C ALA A 322 6.88 12.67 10.24
N THR A 323 5.68 12.10 10.23
CA THR A 323 4.44 12.81 10.48
C THR A 323 3.60 12.06 11.51
N SER A 324 3.24 12.71 12.62
CA SER A 324 2.29 12.18 13.61
C SER A 324 0.89 12.12 13.00
N LEU A 325 0.68 11.16 12.09
CA LEU A 325 -0.56 11.00 11.33
C LEU A 325 -1.59 10.23 12.14
N PRO A 326 -2.89 10.44 11.85
CA PRO A 326 -3.94 9.59 12.42
C PRO A 326 -3.83 8.16 11.86
N PRO A 327 -4.50 7.18 12.48
CA PRO A 327 -4.52 5.81 11.98
C PRO A 327 -4.95 5.71 10.52
N LEU A 328 -4.24 4.89 9.74
CA LEU A 328 -4.42 4.75 8.31
C LEU A 328 -5.50 3.72 7.99
N ALA A 329 -6.25 3.99 6.92
CA ALA A 329 -7.06 3.01 6.20
C ALA A 329 -6.63 3.03 4.72
N PRO A 330 -5.63 2.22 4.33
CA PRO A 330 -5.13 2.19 2.96
C PRO A 330 -5.98 1.27 2.07
N ALA A 331 -6.26 1.70 0.85
CA ALA A 331 -6.66 0.86 -0.28
C ALA A 331 -5.41 0.51 -1.12
N PRO A 332 -5.42 -0.61 -1.86
CA PRO A 332 -4.45 -0.84 -2.91
C PRO A 332 -4.83 -0.10 -4.21
N GLY A 333 -3.84 0.32 -4.99
CA GLY A 333 -3.99 0.80 -6.36
C GLY A 333 -3.30 -0.11 -7.39
N ASN A 334 -3.30 0.29 -8.66
CA ASN A 334 -2.68 -0.54 -9.70
C ASN A 334 -1.16 -0.62 -9.54
N HIS A 335 -0.51 0.32 -8.86
CA HIS A 335 0.93 0.26 -8.61
C HIS A 335 1.32 -0.80 -7.55
N GLU A 336 0.39 -1.21 -6.69
CA GLU A 336 0.59 -2.34 -5.78
C GLU A 336 0.46 -3.71 -6.50
N MET A 337 -0.02 -3.75 -7.76
CA MET A 337 -0.15 -5.03 -8.51
C MET A 337 1.16 -5.53 -9.07
N PHE A 338 2.19 -4.68 -9.18
CA PHE A 338 3.46 -5.02 -9.82
C PHE A 338 4.14 -6.22 -9.15
N ASP A 339 4.02 -6.36 -7.82
CA ASP A 339 4.53 -7.50 -7.06
C ASP A 339 3.42 -8.46 -6.59
N LEU A 340 2.28 -8.48 -7.31
CA LEU A 340 1.09 -9.26 -6.96
C LEU A 340 0.55 -8.95 -5.56
N MET A 341 0.65 -7.68 -5.13
CA MET A 341 0.23 -7.19 -3.81
C MET A 341 1.02 -7.80 -2.66
N ALA A 342 2.19 -8.41 -2.89
CA ALA A 342 2.96 -9.08 -1.84
C ALA A 342 3.41 -8.08 -0.77
N SER A 343 3.99 -6.94 -1.16
CA SER A 343 4.39 -5.86 -0.26
C SER A 343 3.19 -5.24 0.45
N TYR A 344 2.09 -4.98 -0.26
CA TYR A 344 0.88 -4.42 0.34
C TYR A 344 0.32 -5.36 1.42
N ARG A 345 0.12 -6.65 1.10
CA ARG A 345 -0.45 -7.64 2.02
C ARG A 345 0.44 -7.85 3.24
N ALA A 346 1.76 -7.89 3.05
CA ALA A 346 2.70 -8.02 4.16
C ALA A 346 2.64 -6.83 5.14
N ARG A 347 2.39 -5.62 4.63
CA ARG A 347 2.38 -4.39 5.44
C ARG A 347 1.01 -4.05 6.03
N TYR A 348 -0.07 -4.32 5.29
CA TYR A 348 -1.42 -3.84 5.62
C TYR A 348 -2.46 -4.95 5.76
N GLY A 349 -2.23 -6.15 5.22
CA GLY A 349 -3.16 -7.28 5.30
C GLY A 349 -4.10 -7.37 4.09
N SER A 350 -5.41 -7.49 4.34
CA SER A 350 -6.40 -7.71 3.28
C SER A 350 -6.43 -6.56 2.27
N THR A 351 -6.68 -6.88 0.99
CA THR A 351 -6.81 -5.89 -0.10
C THR A 351 -8.18 -5.20 -0.13
N TYR A 352 -9.18 -5.77 0.53
CA TYR A 352 -10.50 -5.18 0.75
C TYR A 352 -11.01 -5.54 2.14
N TYR A 353 -11.72 -4.61 2.78
CA TYR A 353 -12.19 -4.74 4.17
C TYR A 353 -13.20 -3.63 4.50
N SER A 354 -13.87 -3.75 5.64
CA SER A 354 -14.68 -2.69 6.20
C SER A 354 -14.28 -2.40 7.64
N VAL A 355 -14.51 -1.16 8.09
CA VAL A 355 -14.23 -0.72 9.45
C VAL A 355 -15.16 0.40 9.88
N ASP A 356 -15.64 0.31 11.11
CA ASP A 356 -16.44 1.35 11.73
C ASP A 356 -15.55 2.42 12.38
N LEU A 357 -15.78 3.67 12.01
CA LEU A 357 -15.09 4.86 12.50
C LEU A 357 -16.02 5.69 13.42
N LEU A 358 -15.43 6.60 14.21
CA LEU A 358 -16.16 7.63 14.94
C LEU A 358 -17.26 7.08 15.86
N GLY A 359 -16.98 5.98 16.56
CA GLY A 359 -17.96 5.32 17.43
C GLY A 359 -19.09 4.61 16.67
N GLY A 360 -18.87 4.25 15.39
CA GLY A 360 -19.86 3.58 14.55
C GLY A 360 -20.73 4.52 13.74
N ALA A 361 -20.48 5.84 13.80
CA ALA A 361 -21.23 6.82 13.01
C ALA A 361 -20.87 6.79 11.52
N VAL A 362 -19.66 6.31 11.19
CA VAL A 362 -19.20 6.15 9.80
C VAL A 362 -18.81 4.70 9.59
N HIS A 363 -19.36 4.08 8.56
CA HIS A 363 -18.96 2.76 8.10
C HIS A 363 -18.11 2.93 6.83
N LEU A 364 -16.81 2.66 6.94
CA LEU A 364 -15.90 2.71 5.80
C LEU A 364 -15.80 1.32 5.18
N VAL A 365 -16.08 1.21 3.88
CA VAL A 365 -15.78 0.02 3.08
C VAL A 365 -14.68 0.34 2.07
N VAL A 366 -13.58 -0.40 2.16
CA VAL A 366 -12.42 -0.31 1.26
C VAL A 366 -12.47 -1.47 0.29
N LEU A 367 -12.50 -1.14 -1.00
CA LEU A 367 -12.59 -2.08 -2.10
C LEU A 367 -11.27 -2.09 -2.90
N ASN A 368 -10.94 -3.24 -3.47
CA ASN A 368 -9.80 -3.38 -4.37
C ASN A 368 -10.31 -3.38 -5.81
N ALA A 369 -10.15 -2.25 -6.50
CA ALA A 369 -10.51 -2.09 -7.91
C ALA A 369 -9.75 -3.07 -8.83
N GLU A 370 -8.56 -3.52 -8.40
CA GLU A 370 -7.71 -4.41 -9.20
C GLU A 370 -8.16 -5.88 -9.15
N GLU A 371 -8.92 -6.32 -8.13
CA GLU A 371 -9.45 -7.71 -8.09
C GLU A 371 -10.47 -7.97 -9.22
N LEU A 372 -11.08 -6.90 -9.77
CA LEU A 372 -11.98 -7.01 -10.92
C LEU A 372 -11.30 -7.63 -12.16
N LEU A 373 -9.97 -7.56 -12.22
CA LEU A 373 -9.16 -8.07 -13.33
C LEU A 373 -8.78 -9.56 -13.17
N PHE A 374 -8.95 -10.17 -11.98
CA PHE A 374 -8.30 -11.44 -11.64
C PHE A 374 -9.23 -12.53 -11.10
N THR A 375 -10.48 -12.61 -11.55
CA THR A 375 -11.45 -13.70 -11.21
C THR A 375 -11.90 -13.78 -9.75
N HIS A 376 -11.47 -12.86 -8.89
CA HIS A 376 -11.86 -12.79 -7.47
C HIS A 376 -12.96 -11.75 -7.17
N TRP A 377 -13.56 -11.16 -8.21
CA TRP A 377 -14.62 -10.16 -8.03
C TRP A 377 -15.84 -10.72 -7.29
N GLN A 378 -16.15 -12.02 -7.43
CA GLN A 378 -17.27 -12.65 -6.72
C GLN A 378 -17.05 -12.71 -5.21
N ASP A 379 -15.82 -12.95 -4.75
CA ASP A 379 -15.51 -13.00 -3.32
C ASP A 379 -15.65 -11.61 -2.71
N GLN A 380 -15.10 -10.59 -3.39
CA GLN A 380 -15.24 -9.19 -2.95
C GLN A 380 -16.69 -8.71 -3.00
N PHE A 381 -17.45 -9.10 -4.04
CA PHE A 381 -18.87 -8.77 -4.14
C PHE A 381 -19.72 -9.45 -3.07
N THR A 382 -19.40 -10.72 -2.75
CA THR A 382 -20.05 -11.46 -1.66
C THR A 382 -19.74 -10.84 -0.32
N PHE A 383 -18.47 -10.47 -0.09
CA PHE A 383 -18.05 -9.70 1.08
C PHE A 383 -18.87 -8.40 1.20
N LEU A 384 -18.89 -7.57 0.15
CA LEU A 384 -19.58 -6.29 0.14
C LEU A 384 -21.09 -6.44 0.40
N THR A 385 -21.72 -7.44 -0.21
CA THR A 385 -23.16 -7.71 -0.03
C THR A 385 -23.46 -8.08 1.42
N ASN A 386 -22.65 -8.96 2.00
CA ASN A 386 -22.84 -9.40 3.39
C ASN A 386 -22.51 -8.29 4.39
N ASP A 387 -21.48 -7.50 4.12
CA ASP A 387 -21.03 -6.40 4.96
C ASP A 387 -22.10 -5.31 5.05
N LEU A 388 -22.55 -4.79 3.89
CA LEU A 388 -23.58 -3.75 3.81
C LEU A 388 -24.93 -4.19 4.39
N ALA A 389 -25.27 -5.49 4.33
CA ALA A 389 -26.48 -6.02 4.95
C ALA A 389 -26.51 -5.89 6.49
N THR A 390 -25.36 -5.61 7.11
CA THR A 390 -25.24 -5.45 8.57
C THR A 390 -25.09 -4.01 9.04
N VAL A 391 -24.98 -3.06 8.11
CA VAL A 391 -24.79 -1.63 8.40
C VAL A 391 -26.13 -1.02 8.81
N PRO A 392 -26.21 -0.31 9.95
CA PRO A 392 -27.45 0.35 10.35
C PRO A 392 -27.75 1.55 9.45
N ASP A 393 -29.02 1.81 9.16
CA ASP A 393 -29.47 2.95 8.34
C ASP A 393 -29.01 4.32 8.86
N SER A 394 -28.63 4.41 10.14
CA SER A 394 -28.11 5.62 10.77
C SER A 394 -26.63 5.89 10.50
N ALA A 395 -25.89 4.93 9.97
CA ALA A 395 -24.46 5.09 9.69
C ALA A 395 -24.25 5.83 8.35
N PHE A 396 -23.26 6.71 8.31
CA PHE A 396 -22.78 7.29 7.07
C PHE A 396 -21.82 6.31 6.39
N VAL A 397 -22.17 5.82 5.21
CA VAL A 397 -21.36 4.85 4.48
C VAL A 397 -20.38 5.57 3.55
N ILE A 398 -19.09 5.30 3.71
CA ILE A 398 -18.04 5.74 2.79
C ILE A 398 -17.51 4.51 2.07
N ALA A 399 -17.58 4.51 0.75
CA ALA A 399 -16.89 3.53 -0.07
C ALA A 399 -15.63 4.17 -0.67
N MET A 400 -14.50 3.45 -0.57
CA MET A 400 -13.21 3.91 -1.08
C MET A 400 -12.54 2.82 -1.92
N TRP A 401 -12.07 3.21 -3.09
CA TRP A 401 -11.23 2.40 -3.99
C TRP A 401 -10.37 3.34 -4.84
N HIS A 402 -9.42 2.78 -5.58
CA HIS A 402 -8.42 3.56 -6.31
C HIS A 402 -8.93 4.14 -7.64
N GLN A 403 -9.45 3.31 -8.55
CA GLN A 403 -9.81 3.75 -9.91
C GLN A 403 -11.14 4.52 -9.96
N PRO A 404 -11.17 5.80 -10.37
CA PRO A 404 -12.39 6.61 -10.32
C PRO A 404 -13.39 6.22 -11.42
N TRP A 405 -14.65 5.98 -11.07
CA TRP A 405 -15.71 5.66 -12.05
C TRP A 405 -16.27 6.87 -12.81
N TYR A 406 -16.09 8.07 -12.26
CA TYR A 406 -16.66 9.32 -12.81
C TYR A 406 -15.58 10.40 -12.93
N CYS A 407 -14.48 10.06 -13.60
CA CYS A 407 -13.40 11.00 -13.90
C CYS A 407 -13.61 11.64 -15.27
N SER A 408 -13.51 12.97 -15.35
CA SER A 408 -13.60 13.72 -16.62
C SER A 408 -12.22 14.12 -17.19
N ASN A 409 -11.13 13.58 -16.64
CA ASN A 409 -9.78 13.84 -17.12
C ASN A 409 -9.38 12.81 -18.17
N THR A 410 -8.72 13.24 -19.24
CA THR A 410 -8.21 12.42 -20.37
C THR A 410 -7.39 11.19 -19.97
N LYS A 411 -6.75 11.25 -18.82
CA LYS A 411 -6.08 10.11 -18.22
C LYS A 411 -7.09 9.39 -17.32
N HIS A 412 -7.40 8.14 -17.66
CA HIS A 412 -8.42 7.31 -16.99
C HIS A 412 -9.88 7.73 -17.29
N GLU A 413 -10.21 8.18 -18.52
CA GLU A 413 -11.60 8.51 -18.93
C GLU A 413 -12.53 7.28 -19.02
N ASP A 414 -11.98 6.07 -19.15
CA ASP A 414 -12.72 4.83 -19.40
C ASP A 414 -12.62 3.81 -18.23
N SER A 415 -12.22 4.23 -17.02
CA SER A 415 -12.08 3.33 -15.86
C SER A 415 -13.40 2.93 -15.20
#